data_AF-A0A937VWG9-F1
#
_entry.id   AF-A0A937VWG9-F1
#
_cell.length_a   1.000
_cell.length_b   1.000
_cell.length_c   1.000
_cell.angle_alpha   90.00
_cell.angle_beta   90.00
_cell.angle_gamma   90.00
#
_symmetry.space_group_name_H-M   'P 1'
#
loop_
_entity.id
_entity.type
_entity.pdbx_description
1 polymer ?
#
loop_
_entity_poly.entity_id
_entity_poly.type
_entity_poly.pdbx_seq_one_letter_code
_entity_poly.pdbx_strand_id
1 'polypeptide(L)'
;MKKHTILLSALFLGMGAAAHASVFLYNDSGFRLKAVVIAANGTKMGEKMLDPEQTGYVEDFIGQSDPVGQQQTPEGNSNVSVTPYTVFWYCEK
;
A
#
# COMPACT_ATOMS: atom_id res chain seq x y z
N MET A 1 -14.36 39.31 41.29
CA MET A 1 -13.73 39.53 39.98
C MET A 1 -13.50 38.17 39.32
N LYS A 2 -14.32 37.84 38.30
CA LYS A 2 -14.27 36.57 37.57
C LYS A 2 -13.08 36.61 36.60
N LYS A 3 -12.17 35.63 36.68
CA LYS A 3 -11.18 35.37 35.62
C LYS A 3 -11.63 34.12 34.88
N HIS A 4 -12.25 34.32 33.72
CA HIS A 4 -12.52 33.27 32.74
C HIS A 4 -11.26 33.11 31.89
N THR A 5 -10.42 32.16 32.26
CA THR A 5 -9.33 31.72 31.37
C THR A 5 -9.85 30.56 30.56
N ILE A 6 -10.46 30.87 29.43
CA ILE A 6 -10.73 29.90 28.37
C ILE A 6 -9.39 29.67 27.68
N LEU A 7 -8.77 28.50 27.90
CA LEU A 7 -7.67 28.06 27.06
C LEU A 7 -8.18 26.97 26.11
N LEU A 8 -8.28 27.37 24.84
CA LEU A 8 -8.47 26.54 23.66
C LEU A 8 -7.42 25.42 23.63
N SER A 9 -7.78 24.20 24.05
CA SER A 9 -6.94 23.01 23.88
C SER A 9 -7.51 22.01 22.87
N ALA A 10 -8.50 22.44 22.08
CA ALA A 10 -9.19 21.61 21.11
C ALA A 10 -8.89 22.09 19.68
N LEU A 11 -7.76 21.67 19.12
CA LEU A 11 -7.57 21.40 17.69
C LEU A 11 -6.12 20.97 17.48
N PHE A 12 -5.87 20.15 16.46
CA PHE A 12 -4.59 19.51 16.15
C PHE A 12 -4.33 18.16 16.85
N LEU A 13 -5.36 17.31 16.93
CA LEU A 13 -5.13 15.90 16.60
C LEU A 13 -4.93 15.83 15.08
N GLY A 14 -3.69 16.06 14.66
CA GLY A 14 -3.29 15.92 13.27
C GLY A 14 -3.63 14.51 12.80
N MET A 15 -4.59 14.44 11.88
CA MET A 15 -4.87 13.23 11.12
C MET A 15 -3.62 12.93 10.30
N GLY A 16 -2.72 12.10 10.83
CA GLY A 16 -1.72 11.43 10.02
C GLY A 16 -2.47 10.47 9.10
N ALA A 17 -2.87 10.95 7.93
CA ALA A 17 -3.35 10.08 6.88
C ALA A 17 -2.16 9.21 6.46
N ALA A 18 -2.17 7.95 6.88
CA ALA A 18 -1.21 6.97 6.39
C ALA A 18 -1.32 6.95 4.86
N ALA A 19 -0.25 7.37 4.18
CA ALA A 19 -0.21 7.39 2.73
C ALA A 19 0.02 5.96 2.24
N HIS A 20 -1.07 5.22 2.06
CA HIS A 20 -1.03 3.90 1.44
C HIS A 20 -0.92 4.09 -0.08
N ALA A 21 0.15 3.56 -0.69
CA ALA A 21 0.18 3.40 -2.14
C ALA A 21 -0.59 2.13 -2.54
N SER A 22 -1.09 2.07 -3.77
CA SER A 22 -1.76 0.88 -4.28
C SER A 22 -1.53 0.70 -5.77
N VAL A 23 -1.57 -0.55 -6.23
CA VAL A 23 -1.49 -0.92 -7.64
C VAL A 23 -2.88 -1.36 -8.09
N PHE A 24 -3.50 -0.58 -8.97
CA PHE A 24 -4.75 -0.94 -9.62
C PHE A 24 -4.48 -1.87 -10.80
N LEU A 25 -5.30 -2.90 -10.92
CA LEU A 25 -5.17 -3.98 -11.88
C LEU A 25 -6.51 -4.12 -12.61
N TYR A 26 -6.48 -4.04 -13.94
CA TYR A 26 -7.66 -4.28 -14.79
C TYR A 26 -7.38 -5.46 -15.70
N ASN A 27 -8.28 -6.45 -15.69
CA ASN A 27 -8.23 -7.57 -16.62
C ASN A 27 -9.08 -7.24 -17.84
N ASP A 28 -8.45 -6.82 -18.93
CA ASP A 28 -9.10 -6.54 -20.22
C ASP A 28 -9.22 -7.77 -21.12
N SER A 29 -8.81 -8.95 -20.64
CA SER A 29 -8.88 -10.20 -21.39
C SER A 29 -10.23 -10.90 -21.23
N GLY A 30 -10.55 -11.81 -22.14
CA GLY A 30 -11.73 -12.68 -22.06
C GLY A 30 -11.60 -13.88 -21.12
N PHE A 31 -10.51 -13.96 -20.33
CA PHE A 31 -10.24 -15.10 -19.44
C PHE A 31 -10.02 -14.62 -18.01
N ARG A 32 -10.30 -15.47 -17.03
CA ARG A 32 -9.89 -15.22 -15.64
C ARG A 32 -8.37 -15.30 -15.54
N LEU A 33 -7.75 -14.26 -14.99
CA LEU A 33 -6.30 -14.16 -14.86
C LEU A 33 -5.87 -13.96 -13.40
N LYS A 34 -4.67 -14.42 -13.09
CA LYS A 34 -3.96 -14.13 -11.84
C LYS A 34 -2.90 -13.07 -12.07
N ALA A 35 -3.01 -11.93 -11.40
CA ALA A 35 -1.95 -10.95 -11.29
C ALA A 35 -1.06 -11.23 -10.08
N VAL A 36 0.26 -11.18 -10.25
CA VAL A 36 1.26 -11.20 -9.17
C VAL A 36 2.06 -9.91 -9.25
N VAL A 37 2.06 -9.14 -8.16
CA VAL A 37 2.72 -7.82 -8.10
C VAL A 37 4.01 -7.93 -7.30
N ILE A 38 5.13 -7.59 -7.95
CA ILE A 38 6.48 -7.59 -7.39
C ILE A 38 7.01 -6.16 -7.36
N ALA A 39 7.51 -5.73 -6.21
CA ALA A 39 8.14 -4.44 -6.00
C ALA A 39 9.54 -4.34 -6.64
N ALA A 40 10.08 -3.11 -6.74
CA ALA A 40 11.40 -2.87 -7.33
C ALA A 40 12.54 -3.60 -6.60
N ASN A 41 12.39 -3.83 -5.29
CA ASN A 41 13.35 -4.59 -4.47
C ASN A 41 13.17 -6.12 -4.59
N GLY A 42 12.27 -6.59 -5.45
CA GLY A 42 11.96 -8.01 -5.62
C GLY A 42 10.94 -8.58 -4.62
N THR A 43 10.47 -7.79 -3.64
CA THR A 43 9.46 -8.24 -2.68
C THR A 43 8.12 -8.46 -3.38
N LYS A 44 7.50 -9.62 -3.13
CA LYS A 44 6.13 -9.87 -3.58
C LYS A 44 5.14 -9.13 -2.68
N MET A 45 4.43 -8.17 -3.26
CA MET A 45 3.44 -7.37 -2.54
C MET A 45 2.12 -8.12 -2.36
N GLY A 46 1.71 -8.89 -3.38
CA GLY A 46 0.46 -9.63 -3.33
C GLY A 46 0.09 -10.31 -4.64
N GLU A 47 -1.06 -10.97 -4.62
CA GLU A 47 -1.69 -11.58 -5.79
C GLU A 47 -3.18 -11.23 -5.86
N LYS A 48 -3.75 -11.19 -7.06
CA LYS A 48 -5.18 -11.00 -7.27
C LYS A 48 -5.68 -11.86 -8.43
N MET A 49 -6.72 -12.65 -8.16
CA MET A 49 -7.53 -13.26 -9.23
C MET A 49 -8.55 -12.24 -9.71
N LEU A 50 -8.65 -12.06 -11.03
CA LEU A 50 -9.59 -11.14 -11.66
C LEU A 50 -10.33 -11.83 -12.80
N ASP A 51 -11.65 -11.77 -12.75
CA ASP A 51 -12.53 -12.14 -13.85
C ASP A 51 -12.37 -11.17 -15.04
N PRO A 52 -12.81 -11.55 -16.25
CA PRO A 52 -12.88 -10.63 -17.39
C PRO A 52 -13.55 -9.31 -17.01
N GLU A 53 -12.97 -8.20 -17.46
CA GLU A 53 -13.43 -6.83 -17.22
C GLU A 53 -13.47 -6.40 -15.75
N GLN A 54 -12.83 -7.16 -14.85
CA GLN A 54 -12.77 -6.83 -13.44
C GLN A 54 -11.58 -5.92 -13.11
N THR A 55 -11.84 -4.90 -12.29
CA THR A 55 -10.79 -4.12 -11.62
C THR A 55 -10.58 -4.62 -10.19
N GLY A 56 -9.32 -4.76 -9.80
CA GLY A 56 -8.91 -4.95 -8.42
C GLY A 56 -7.72 -4.07 -8.06
N TYR A 57 -7.25 -4.20 -6.84
CA TYR A 57 -6.03 -3.55 -6.40
C TYR A 57 -5.26 -4.44 -5.43
N VAL A 58 -3.95 -4.19 -5.36
CA VAL A 58 -3.05 -4.68 -4.32
C VAL A 58 -2.53 -3.47 -3.56
N GLU A 59 -2.68 -3.46 -2.24
CA GLU A 59 -2.21 -2.38 -1.39
C GLU A 59 -0.71 -2.53 -1.10
N ASP A 60 0.00 -1.42 -1.17
CA ASP A 60 1.38 -1.28 -0.72
C ASP A 60 1.37 -1.05 0.81
N PHE A 61 1.18 -2.13 1.56
CA PHE A 61 1.30 -2.12 3.02
C PHE A 61 2.76 -2.33 3.46
N ILE A 62 3.67 -1.44 3.08
CA ILE A 62 5.07 -1.61 3.49
C ILE A 62 5.52 -0.55 4.49
N GLY A 63 5.47 -0.96 5.76
CA GLY A 63 6.42 -0.62 6.82
C GLY A 63 7.25 -1.84 7.27
N GLN A 64 7.55 -2.77 6.36
CA GLN A 64 8.17 -4.08 6.68
C GLN A 64 9.28 -4.53 5.72
N SER A 65 9.60 -3.80 4.65
CA SER A 65 10.68 -4.21 3.74
C SER A 65 11.73 -3.12 3.63
N ASP A 66 12.87 -3.39 4.23
CA ASP A 66 14.10 -2.69 3.96
C ASP A 66 14.50 -2.90 2.50
N PRO A 67 14.63 -1.83 1.68
CA PRO A 67 15.15 -1.95 0.31
C PRO A 67 16.62 -2.40 0.23
N VAL A 68 17.33 -2.52 1.36
CA VAL A 68 18.76 -2.85 1.47
C VAL A 68 19.04 -4.06 2.37
N GLY A 69 18.02 -4.74 2.91
CA GLY A 69 18.19 -5.97 3.68
C GLY A 69 18.75 -5.79 5.11
N GLN A 70 18.66 -4.61 5.72
CA GLN A 70 18.82 -4.48 7.17
C GLN A 70 17.51 -4.79 7.90
N GLN A 71 17.66 -5.43 9.04
CA GLN A 71 16.57 -5.86 9.88
C GLN A 71 15.88 -4.60 10.46
N GLN A 72 14.70 -4.24 9.95
CA GLN A 72 13.97 -3.07 10.45
C GLN A 72 13.53 -3.31 11.89
N THR A 73 13.91 -2.39 12.78
CA THR A 73 13.36 -2.29 14.14
C THR A 73 11.85 -2.00 14.06
N PRO A 74 11.07 -2.25 15.13
CA PRO A 74 9.62 -2.00 15.17
C PRO A 74 9.20 -0.53 14.90
N GLU A 75 10.16 0.39 14.86
CA GLU A 75 9.99 1.82 14.57
C GLU A 75 10.25 2.14 13.07
N GLY A 76 10.34 1.10 12.23
CA GLY A 76 10.68 1.15 10.81
C GLY A 76 9.79 2.08 9.99
N ASN A 77 10.46 2.99 9.27
CA ASN A 77 9.91 4.04 8.44
C ASN A 77 8.85 3.52 7.44
N SER A 78 7.56 3.69 7.80
CA SER A 78 6.38 3.22 7.06
C SER A 78 6.10 3.95 5.74
N ASN A 79 7.08 4.67 5.19
CA ASN A 79 6.86 5.66 4.13
C ASN A 79 7.69 5.44 2.86
N VAL A 80 8.35 4.29 2.70
CA VAL A 80 9.12 4.01 1.48
C VAL A 80 8.30 3.13 0.57
N SER A 81 7.52 3.76 -0.31
CA SER A 81 6.91 3.06 -1.43
C SER A 81 8.01 2.43 -2.28
N VAL A 82 7.86 1.15 -2.62
CA VAL A 82 8.85 0.36 -3.36
C VAL A 82 8.57 0.35 -4.86
N THR A 83 8.04 1.47 -5.35
CA THR A 83 7.91 1.75 -6.79
C THR A 83 9.28 1.78 -7.49
N PRO A 84 9.35 1.43 -8.79
CA PRO A 84 8.28 0.92 -9.65
C PRO A 84 7.88 -0.54 -9.35
N TYR A 85 6.72 -0.96 -9.86
CA TYR A 85 6.22 -2.34 -9.70
C TYR A 85 6.33 -3.12 -11.01
N THR A 86 6.55 -4.42 -10.91
CA THR A 86 6.40 -5.38 -12.01
C THR A 86 5.17 -6.23 -11.76
N VAL A 87 4.29 -6.33 -12.76
CA VAL A 87 3.08 -7.15 -12.70
C VAL A 87 3.21 -8.31 -13.66
N PHE A 88 3.10 -9.53 -13.16
CA PHE A 88 3.04 -10.75 -13.96
C PHE A 88 1.61 -11.27 -14.02
N TRP A 89 1.13 -11.54 -15.22
CA TRP A 89 -0.19 -12.13 -15.46
C TRP A 89 -0.05 -13.60 -15.85
N TYR A 90 -0.84 -14.45 -15.20
CA TYR A 90 -0.89 -15.88 -15.47
C TYR A 90 -2.31 -16.29 -15.80
N CYS A 91 -2.47 -17.15 -16.80
CA CYS A 91 -3.73 -17.84 -17.04
C CYS A 91 -3.99 -18.82 -15.88
N GLU A 92 -5.24 -18.87 -15.43
CA GLU A 92 -5.68 -19.97 -14.57
C GLU A 92 -5.59 -21.29 -15.37
N LYS A 93 -5.11 -22.35 -14.72
CA LYS A 93 -4.98 -23.68 -15.33
C LYS A 93 -6.31 -24.41 -15.30
#